data_AF-A0A946TVF5-F1
#
_entry.id   AF-A0A946TVF5-F1
#
_cell.length_a   1.000
_cell.length_b   1.000
_cell.length_c   1.000
_cell.angle_alpha   90.00
_cell.angle_beta   90.00
_cell.angle_gamma   90.00
#
_symmetry.space_group_name_H-M   'P 1'
#
loop_
_entity.id
_entity.type
_entity.pdbx_description
1 polymer ?
#
loop_
_entity_poly.entity_id
_entity_poly.type
_entity_poly.pdbx_seq_one_letter_code
_entity_poly.pdbx_strand_id
1 'polypeptide(L)' 'AQDPEEVVQKRMSKAADEMSHYREYGYVIVNDKIDASVEEVQTILTAERTRIGRQMGLHEFVQELRESD' A
#
# COMPACT_ATOMS: atom_id res chain seq x y z
N ALA A 1 8.11 -30.68 -4.85
CA ALA A 1 8.45 -30.71 -6.28
C ALA A 1 8.86 -29.31 -6.66
N GLN A 2 10.07 -29.14 -7.20
CA GLN A 2 10.60 -27.85 -7.65
C GLN A 2 10.27 -27.71 -9.14
N ASP A 3 9.82 -26.53 -9.57
CA ASP A 3 9.47 -26.29 -10.97
C ASP A 3 10.71 -26.50 -11.88
N PRO A 4 10.53 -26.93 -13.14
CA PRO A 4 11.63 -27.03 -14.10
C PRO A 4 12.32 -25.66 -14.29
N GLU A 5 13.64 -25.66 -14.43
CA GLU A 5 14.46 -24.44 -14.58
C GLU A 5 13.91 -23.48 -15.64
N GLU A 6 13.46 -24.00 -16.79
CA GLU A 6 12.87 -23.21 -17.89
C GLU A 6 11.59 -22.47 -17.47
N VAL A 7 10.77 -23.07 -16.62
CA VAL A 7 9.54 -22.46 -16.08
C VAL A 7 9.89 -21.35 -15.08
N VAL A 8 10.92 -21.56 -14.26
CA VAL A 8 11.43 -20.55 -13.31
C VAL A 8 11.97 -19.33 -14.06
N GLN A 9 12.83 -19.54 -15.05
CA GLN A 9 13.41 -18.46 -15.86
C GLN A 9 12.33 -17.62 -16.57
N LYS A 10 11.34 -18.28 -17.17
CA LYS A 10 10.22 -17.60 -17.83
C LYS A 10 9.40 -16.75 -16.85
N ARG A 11 9.16 -17.23 -15.62
CA ARG A 11 8.46 -16.46 -14.58
C ARG A 11 9.29 -15.30 -14.06
N MET A 12 10.60 -15.49 -13.86
CA MET A 12 11.50 -14.43 -13.39
C MET A 12 11.62 -13.28 -14.39
N SER A 13 11.71 -13.59 -15.69
CA SER A 13 11.73 -12.55 -16.74
C SER A 13 10.45 -11.71 -16.72
N LYS A 14 9.29 -12.35 -16.60
CA LYS A 14 8.00 -11.64 -16.55
C LYS A 14 7.88 -10.77 -15.28
N ALA A 15 8.35 -11.28 -14.14
CA ALA A 15 8.37 -10.52 -12.90
C ALA A 15 9.29 -9.29 -12.99
N ALA A 16 10.45 -9.41 -13.64
CA ALA A 16 11.36 -8.28 -13.85
C ALA A 16 10.74 -7.16 -14.71
N ASP A 17 10.03 -7.54 -15.79
CA ASP A 17 9.32 -6.59 -16.65
C ASP A 17 8.19 -5.88 -15.87
N GLU A 18 7.41 -6.61 -15.06
CA GLU A 18 6.37 -6.02 -14.20
C GLU A 18 6.98 -5.09 -13.14
N MET A 19 8.10 -5.48 -12.51
CA MET A 19 8.80 -4.66 -11.51
C MET A 19 9.37 -3.37 -12.10
N SER A 20 9.66 -3.29 -13.39
CA SER A 20 10.18 -2.06 -14.02
C SER A 20 9.21 -0.87 -13.93
N HIS A 21 7.91 -1.14 -13.77
CA HIS A 21 6.84 -0.13 -13.68
C HIS A 21 6.54 0.29 -12.22
N TYR A 22 7.36 -0.08 -11.23
CA TYR A 22 7.09 0.23 -9.81
C TYR A 22 6.87 1.71 -9.52
N ARG A 23 7.44 2.60 -10.36
CA ARG A 23 7.36 4.06 -10.20
C ARG A 23 5.95 4.63 -10.43
N GLU A 24 5.04 3.84 -11.00
CA GLU A 24 3.65 4.24 -11.24
C GLU A 24 2.77 4.09 -9.98
N TYR A 25 3.26 3.37 -8.96
CA TYR A 25 2.52 3.13 -7.72
C TYR A 25 2.83 4.20 -6.68
N GLY A 26 1.83 4.53 -5.85
CA GLY A 26 2.00 5.47 -4.74
C GLY A 26 2.81 4.92 -3.56
N TYR A 27 2.90 3.60 -3.44
CA TYR A 27 3.64 2.89 -2.38
C TYR A 27 4.28 1.63 -2.94
N VAL A 28 5.46 1.27 -2.42
CA VAL A 28 6.18 0.03 -2.72
C VAL A 28 6.63 -0.59 -1.41
N ILE A 29 6.47 -1.91 -1.29
CA ILE A 29 6.86 -2.70 -0.11
C ILE A 29 7.86 -3.77 -0.55
N VAL A 30 8.98 -3.88 0.17
CA VAL A 30 9.95 -4.94 -0.04
C VAL A 30 9.61 -6.11 0.88
N ASN A 31 9.11 -7.20 0.31
CA ASN A 31 8.68 -8.37 1.07
C ASN A 31 9.85 -9.29 1.48
N ASP A 32 10.68 -8.84 2.42
CA ASP A 32 11.77 -9.62 3.01
C ASP A 32 11.31 -10.48 4.21
N LYS A 33 10.40 -9.92 5.03
CA LYS A 33 9.81 -10.61 6.18
C LYS A 33 8.30 -10.44 6.15
N ILE A 34 7.58 -11.54 6.03
CA ILE A 34 6.12 -11.56 5.86
C ILE A 34 5.43 -10.71 6.93
N ASP A 35 5.75 -10.92 8.21
CA ASP A 35 5.07 -10.21 9.30
C ASP A 35 5.27 -8.69 9.22
N ALA A 36 6.49 -8.25 8.89
CA ALA A 36 6.81 -6.82 8.72
C ALA A 36 6.10 -6.23 7.50
N SER A 37 6.08 -6.95 6.38
CA SER A 37 5.40 -6.47 5.16
C SER A 37 3.88 -6.38 5.34
N VAL A 38 3.29 -7.27 6.13
CA VAL A 38 1.87 -7.18 6.50
C VAL A 38 1.61 -5.92 7.34
N GLU A 39 2.49 -5.62 8.31
CA GLU A 39 2.40 -4.40 9.11
C GLU A 39 2.52 -3.13 8.26
N GLU A 40 3.44 -3.11 7.29
CA GLU A 40 3.59 -2.00 6.34
C GLU A 40 2.34 -1.78 5.50
N VAL A 41 1.73 -2.85 4.96
CA VAL A 41 0.46 -2.76 4.23
C VAL A 41 -0.66 -2.20 5.13
N GLN A 42 -0.79 -2.71 6.35
CA GLN A 42 -1.80 -2.25 7.30
C GLN A 42 -1.62 -0.77 7.66
N THR A 43 -0.38 -0.34 7.79
CA THR A 43 -0.02 1.06 8.06
C THR A 43 -0.44 1.97 6.92
N ILE A 44 -0.14 1.60 5.67
CA ILE A 44 -0.57 2.36 4.48
C ILE A 44 -2.10 2.45 4.43
N LEU A 45 -2.81 1.33 4.63
CA LEU A 45 -4.27 1.33 4.64
C LEU A 45 -4.86 2.22 5.73
N THR A 46 -4.24 2.24 6.91
CA THR A 46 -4.68 3.07 8.03
C THR A 46 -4.46 4.55 7.73
N ALA A 47 -3.27 4.92 7.23
CA ALA A 47 -2.95 6.29 6.83
C ALA A 47 -3.89 6.80 5.73
N GLU A 48 -4.15 5.98 4.70
CA GLU A 48 -5.09 6.30 3.62
C GLU A 48 -6.51 6.55 4.14
N ARG A 49 -6.97 5.77 5.11
CA ARG A 49 -8.29 5.97 5.76
C ARG A 49 -8.36 7.28 6.52
N THR A 50 -7.27 7.73 7.13
CA THR A 50 -7.21 8.99 7.89
C THR A 50 -7.09 10.25 7.04
N ARG A 51 -6.98 10.15 5.70
CA ARG A 51 -6.92 11.32 4.83
C ARG A 51 -8.16 12.20 5.00
N ILE A 52 -7.97 13.53 5.06
CA ILE A 52 -9.05 14.52 5.23
C ILE A 52 -10.21 14.29 4.26
N GLY A 53 -9.92 14.01 2.98
CA GLY A 53 -10.96 13.74 1.97
C GLY A 53 -11.81 12.49 2.22
N ARG A 54 -11.43 11.61 3.16
CA ARG A 54 -12.19 10.44 3.59
C ARG A 54 -12.86 10.61 4.95
N GLN A 55 -12.57 11.68 5.68
CA GLN A 55 -13.14 11.98 6.99
C GLN A 55 -14.46 12.75 6.81
N MET A 56 -15.54 12.01 6.53
CA MET A 56 -16.87 12.59 6.36
C MET A 56 -17.32 13.33 7.62
N GLY A 57 -17.90 14.52 7.45
CA GLY A 57 -18.38 15.35 8.57
C GLY A 57 -17.28 16.07 9.35
N LEU A 58 -15.99 15.89 9.01
CA LEU A 58 -14.89 16.53 9.73
C LEU A 58 -14.99 18.07 9.70
N HIS A 59 -15.41 18.65 8.58
CA HIS A 59 -15.55 20.10 8.48
C HIS A 59 -16.60 20.63 9.45
N GLU A 60 -17.78 20.01 9.48
CA GLU A 60 -18.90 20.40 10.33
C GLU A 60 -18.55 20.22 11.81
N PHE A 61 -17.96 19.07 12.16
CA PHE A 61 -17.44 18.78 13.50
C PHE A 61 -16.45 19.85 13.99
N VAL A 62 -15.53 20.31 13.13
CA VAL A 62 -14.55 21.35 13.50
C VAL A 62 -15.21 22.72 13.64
N GLN A 63 -16.24 23.04 12.84
CA GLN A 63 -16.97 24.30 13.01
C GLN A 63 -17.75 24.33 14.32
N GLU A 64 -18.46 23.24 14.66
CA GLU A 64 -19.19 23.14 15.93
C GLU A 64 -18.27 23.36 17.13
N LEU A 65 -17.07 22.74 17.14
CA LEU A 65 -16.09 22.96 18.21
C LEU A 65 -15.67 24.42 18.36
N ARG A 66 -15.51 25.14 17.23
CA ARG A 66 -15.07 26.54 17.24
C ARG A 66 -16.15 27.53 17.67
N GLU A 67 -17.42 27.16 17.50
CA GLU A 67 -18.58 27.97 17.92
C GLU A 67 -19.00 27.68 19.37
N SER A 68 -18.51 26.58 19.94
CA SER A 68 -18.77 26.15 21.33
C SER A 68 -17.85 26.81 22.38
N ASP A 69 -16.81 27.51 21.93
CA ASP A 69 -15.85 28.30 22.74
C ASP A 69 -16.22 29.79 22.74
#